data_AF-A0A8S9SVA7-F1
#
_entry.id   AF-A0A8S9SVA7-F1
#
_cell.length_a   1.000
_cell.length_b   1.000
_cell.length_c   1.000
_cell.angle_alpha   90.00
_cell.angle_beta   90.00
_cell.angle_gamma   90.00
#
_symmetry.space_group_name_H-M   'P 1'
#
loop_
_entity.id
_entity.type
_entity.pdbx_description
1 polymer ?
#
loop_
_entity_poly.entity_id
_entity_poly.type
_entity_poly.pdbx_seq_one_letter_code
_entity_poly.pdbx_strand_id
1 'polypeptide(L)'
;MPLLLKSCPNLQTLVFKGLIHRVTNRCGDACACNPGQKKRKRMKKLKEVCCLQTCRVKVLEISDCGGCFQELKQMIHFLDNLECLEILKVGVDPNKNSELVRANVMPLPRLSSKCTIQFI
;
A
#
# COMPACT_ATOMS: atom_id res chain seq x y z
N MET A 1 -5.37 11.19 -1.94
CA MET A 1 -5.64 9.74 -2.04
C MET A 1 -6.88 9.32 -1.25
N PRO A 2 -6.99 9.58 0.06
CA PRO A 2 -8.11 9.06 0.88
C PRO A 2 -9.51 9.45 0.40
N LEU A 3 -9.68 10.70 -0.08
CA LEU A 3 -10.96 11.19 -0.61
C LEU A 3 -11.45 10.35 -1.80
N LEU A 4 -10.56 10.03 -2.75
CA LEU A 4 -10.92 9.22 -3.93
C LEU A 4 -11.35 7.82 -3.52
N LEU A 5 -10.63 7.20 -2.60
CA LEU A 5 -10.93 5.87 -2.10
C LEU A 5 -12.30 5.81 -1.41
N LYS A 6 -12.62 6.83 -0.61
CA LYS A 6 -13.94 6.96 0.05
C LYS A 6 -15.08 7.22 -0.95
N SER A 7 -14.80 7.92 -2.06
CA SER A 7 -15.79 8.23 -3.09
C SER A 7 -16.05 7.10 -4.08
N CYS A 8 -15.22 6.05 -4.11
CA CYS A 8 -15.31 4.96 -5.09
C CYS A 8 -15.61 3.61 -4.41
N PRO A 9 -16.85 3.35 -3.97
CA PRO A 9 -17.20 2.11 -3.25
C PRO A 9 -17.07 0.83 -4.08
N ASN A 10 -17.10 0.95 -5.41
CA ASN A 10 -16.98 -0.15 -6.36
C ASN A 10 -15.55 -0.32 -6.90
N LEU A 11 -14.56 0.41 -6.37
CA LEU A 11 -13.18 0.28 -6.81
C LEU A 11 -12.62 -1.10 -6.41
N GLN A 12 -12.37 -1.94 -7.41
CA GLN A 12 -11.83 -3.29 -7.21
C GLN A 12 -10.33 -3.38 -7.49
N THR A 13 -9.78 -2.48 -8.30
CA THR A 13 -8.38 -2.51 -8.72
C THR A 13 -7.70 -1.17 -8.45
N LEU A 14 -6.55 -1.22 -7.79
CA LEU A 14 -5.64 -0.08 -7.62
C LEU A 14 -4.33 -0.38 -8.34
N VAL A 15 -3.84 0.59 -9.12
CA VAL A 15 -2.59 0.48 -9.85
C VAL A 15 -1.68 1.63 -9.47
N PHE A 16 -0.44 1.32 -9.09
CA PHE A 16 0.62 2.28 -8.81
C PHE A 16 1.83 2.02 -9.71
N LYS A 17 2.47 3.10 -10.12
CA LYS A 17 3.79 3.08 -10.75
C LYS A 17 4.80 3.64 -9.77
N GLY A 18 5.56 2.73 -9.15
CA GLY A 18 6.37 3.00 -7.96
C GLY A 18 5.53 3.40 -6.74
N LEU A 19 6.13 3.31 -5.55
CA LEU A 19 5.49 3.75 -4.29
C LEU A 19 6.20 4.93 -3.63
N ILE A 20 7.35 5.34 -4.16
CA ILE A 20 8.10 6.49 -3.68
C ILE A 20 7.45 7.75 -4.24
N HIS A 21 7.06 8.66 -3.35
CA HIS A 21 6.52 9.95 -3.74
C HIS A 21 7.01 11.05 -2.80
N ARG A 22 6.94 12.31 -3.27
CA ARG A 22 7.20 13.47 -2.42
C ARG A 22 6.18 13.49 -1.28
N VAL A 23 6.65 13.50 -0.04
CA VAL A 23 5.77 13.54 1.14
C VAL A 23 4.99 14.85 1.14
N THR A 24 3.67 14.75 1.16
CA THR A 24 2.76 15.88 1.30
C THR A 24 1.76 15.61 2.41
N ASN A 25 0.98 16.63 2.78
CA ASN A 25 -0.13 16.47 3.71
C ASN A 25 -1.38 15.81 3.09
N ARG A 26 -1.33 15.41 1.80
CA ARG A 26 -2.50 14.91 1.04
C ARG A 26 -2.64 13.39 1.02
N CYS A 27 -1.63 12.66 1.50
CA CYS A 27 -1.67 11.20 1.55
C CYS A 27 -2.60 10.68 2.63
N GLY A 28 -2.76 11.43 3.73
CA GLY A 28 -3.60 11.05 4.86
C GLY A 28 -3.19 9.69 5.44
N ASP A 29 -4.19 8.86 5.75
CA ASP A 29 -4.07 7.50 6.26
C ASP A 29 -3.90 6.43 5.16
N ALA A 30 -4.02 6.80 3.88
CA ALA A 30 -3.80 5.87 2.76
C ALA A 30 -2.31 5.51 2.54
N CYS A 31 -1.39 6.14 3.25
CA CYS A 31 0.05 5.99 3.04
C CYS A 31 0.83 6.01 4.37
N ALA A 32 1.87 5.18 4.45
CA ALA A 32 2.80 5.10 5.59
C ALA A 32 3.88 6.20 5.59
N CYS A 33 3.83 7.14 4.63
CA CYS A 33 4.65 8.34 4.64
C CYS A 33 4.34 9.16 5.91
N ASN A 34 5.35 9.72 6.56
CA ASN A 34 5.20 10.28 7.91
C ASN A 34 5.02 11.81 7.82
N PRO A 35 3.81 12.39 8.02
CA PRO A 35 3.59 13.82 7.87
C PRO A 35 3.90 14.56 9.19
N GLY A 36 5.16 14.55 9.65
CA GLY A 36 5.64 15.34 10.79
C GLY A 36 5.02 15.03 12.18
N GLN A 37 5.75 15.33 13.26
CA GLN A 37 5.37 14.93 14.64
C GLN A 37 4.07 15.58 15.15
N LYS A 38 3.74 16.81 14.72
CA LYS A 38 2.57 17.57 15.21
C LYS A 38 1.22 16.92 14.84
N LYS A 39 1.13 16.18 13.73
CA LYS A 39 -0.13 15.54 13.28
C LYS A 39 -0.30 14.07 13.72
N ARG A 40 0.78 13.34 14.06
CA ARG A 40 0.67 12.01 14.71
C ARG A 40 -0.17 12.06 16.00
N LYS A 41 -0.06 13.14 16.78
CA LYS A 41 -0.88 13.35 17.99
C LYS A 41 -2.36 13.63 17.70
N ARG A 42 -2.69 14.22 16.55
CA ARG A 42 -4.09 14.46 16.12
C ARG A 42 -4.72 13.21 15.52
N MET A 43 -4.01 12.49 14.65
CA MET A 43 -4.46 11.19 14.10
C MET A 43 -4.58 10.12 15.17
N LYS A 44 -3.67 10.03 16.17
CA LYS A 44 -3.86 9.11 17.31
C LYS A 44 -5.06 9.45 18.21
N LYS A 45 -5.52 10.70 18.22
CA LYS A 45 -6.64 11.14 19.06
C LYS A 45 -8.01 10.80 18.47
N LEU A 46 -8.07 10.53 17.17
CA LEU A 46 -9.27 10.07 16.49
C LEU A 46 -9.03 8.60 16.16
N LYS A 47 -9.70 7.66 16.84
CA LYS A 47 -9.77 6.25 16.43
C LYS A 47 -10.58 6.16 15.11
N GLU A 48 -10.10 6.81 14.07
CA GLU A 48 -10.72 6.80 12.75
C GLU A 48 -10.26 5.53 12.04
N VAL A 49 -11.23 4.76 11.53
CA VAL A 49 -11.01 3.60 10.68
C VAL A 49 -10.22 4.05 9.46
N CYS A 50 -9.13 3.36 9.14
CA CYS A 50 -8.29 3.71 8.00
C CYS A 50 -9.11 3.61 6.72
N CYS A 51 -9.01 4.59 5.81
CA CYS A 51 -9.79 4.61 4.58
C CYS A 51 -9.62 3.34 3.73
N LEU A 52 -8.45 2.70 3.81
CA LEU A 52 -8.14 1.44 3.14
C LEU A 52 -8.97 0.27 3.67
N GLN A 53 -9.34 0.26 4.96
CA GLN A 53 -10.18 -0.79 5.54
C GLN A 53 -11.60 -0.77 4.97
N THR A 54 -12.09 0.43 4.64
CA THR A 54 -13.41 0.57 4.01
C THR A 54 -13.41 0.31 2.50
N CYS A 55 -12.22 0.13 1.88
CA CYS A 55 -12.09 -0.09 0.45
C CYS A 55 -12.40 -1.55 0.08
N ARG A 56 -13.13 -1.75 -1.02
CA ARG A 56 -13.42 -3.08 -1.60
C ARG A 56 -12.40 -3.51 -2.67
N VAL A 57 -11.17 -3.02 -2.56
CA VAL A 57 -10.11 -3.32 -3.51
C VAL A 57 -9.69 -4.77 -3.33
N LYS A 58 -9.74 -5.51 -4.43
CA LYS A 58 -9.36 -6.93 -4.53
C LYS A 58 -8.00 -7.13 -5.19
N VAL A 59 -7.64 -6.22 -6.10
CA VAL A 59 -6.38 -6.29 -6.84
C VAL A 59 -5.58 -5.02 -6.60
N LEU A 60 -4.35 -5.16 -6.10
CA LEU A 60 -3.38 -4.09 -6.00
C LEU A 60 -2.21 -4.41 -6.94
N GLU A 61 -1.91 -3.52 -7.87
CA GLU A 61 -0.80 -3.64 -8.80
C GLU A 61 0.22 -2.54 -8.54
N ILE A 62 1.48 -2.94 -8.45
CA ILE A 62 2.61 -2.05 -8.20
C ILE A 62 3.66 -2.38 -9.24
N SER A 63 3.82 -1.49 -10.21
CA SER A 63 4.88 -1.56 -11.22
C SER A 63 6.11 -0.79 -10.74
N ASP A 64 7.27 -1.07 -11.35
CA ASP A 64 8.55 -0.42 -11.05
C ASP A 64 8.97 -0.47 -9.57
N CYS A 65 8.73 -1.61 -8.91
CA CYS A 65 9.13 -1.81 -7.52
C CYS A 65 10.64 -2.04 -7.42
N GLY A 66 11.33 -1.17 -6.69
CA GLY A 66 12.78 -1.28 -6.48
C GLY A 66 13.20 -2.07 -5.24
N GLY A 67 12.24 -2.51 -4.41
CA GLY A 67 12.46 -3.25 -3.18
C GLY A 67 13.11 -2.44 -2.05
N CYS A 68 13.04 -1.11 -2.11
CA CYS A 68 13.58 -0.30 -1.03
C CYS A 68 12.69 -0.38 0.21
N PHE A 69 13.27 -0.08 1.37
CA PHE A 69 12.54 -0.13 2.65
C PHE A 69 11.27 0.73 2.66
N GLN A 70 11.25 1.85 1.95
CA GLN A 70 10.09 2.73 1.87
C GLN A 70 8.93 2.10 1.09
N GLU A 71 9.22 1.42 -0.01
CA GLU A 71 8.23 0.67 -0.79
C GLU A 71 7.68 -0.49 0.03
N LEU A 72 8.56 -1.30 0.63
CA LEU A 72 8.15 -2.42 1.47
C LEU A 72 7.26 -1.97 2.62
N LYS A 73 7.61 -0.86 3.29
CA LYS A 73 6.78 -0.28 4.35
C LYS A 73 5.40 0.15 3.84
N GLN A 74 5.33 0.68 2.62
CA GLN A 74 4.07 1.05 2.01
C GLN A 74 3.24 -0.19 1.60
N MET A 75 3.89 -1.26 1.11
CA MET A 75 3.25 -2.53 0.80
C MET A 75 2.68 -3.19 2.06
N ILE A 76 3.45 -3.21 3.16
CA ILE A 76 2.97 -3.67 4.47
C ILE A 76 1.74 -2.87 4.88
N HIS A 77 1.78 -1.54 4.77
CA HIS A 77 0.63 -0.70 5.10
C HIS A 77 -0.62 -1.04 4.28
N PHE A 78 -0.47 -1.35 2.99
CA PHE A 78 -1.60 -1.81 2.18
C PHE A 78 -2.09 -3.20 2.61
N LEU A 79 -1.18 -4.15 2.80
CA LEU A 79 -1.50 -5.52 3.18
C LEU A 79 -2.15 -5.63 4.56
N ASP A 80 -1.82 -4.71 5.47
CA ASP A 80 -2.37 -4.62 6.83
C ASP A 80 -3.72 -3.89 6.91
N ASN A 81 -4.14 -3.17 5.86
CA ASN A 81 -5.38 -2.38 5.89
C ASN A 81 -6.39 -2.74 4.80
N LEU A 82 -5.99 -3.35 3.68
CA LEU A 82 -6.91 -3.75 2.62
C LEU A 82 -7.54 -5.13 2.94
N GLU A 83 -8.64 -5.11 3.68
CA GLU A 83 -9.35 -6.32 4.14
C GLU A 83 -9.84 -7.22 2.99
N CYS A 84 -10.21 -6.61 1.86
CA CYS A 84 -10.75 -7.34 0.69
C CYS A 84 -9.68 -7.77 -0.32
N LEU A 85 -8.38 -7.59 -0.02
CA LEU A 85 -7.33 -7.85 -0.99
C LEU A 85 -7.19 -9.35 -1.28
N GLU A 86 -7.21 -9.71 -2.56
CA GLU A 86 -7.09 -11.08 -3.07
C GLU A 86 -5.77 -11.25 -3.86
N ILE A 87 -5.32 -10.22 -4.57
CA ILE A 87 -4.12 -10.27 -5.41
C ILE A 87 -3.28 -9.01 -5.22
N LEU A 88 -2.00 -9.21 -4.92
CA LEU A 88 -0.95 -8.20 -5.02
C LEU A 88 -0.04 -8.55 -6.22
N LYS A 89 -0.09 -7.74 -7.27
CA LYS A 89 0.81 -7.84 -8.43
C LYS A 89 2.00 -6.91 -8.24
N VAL A 90 3.20 -7.43 -8.44
CA VAL A 90 4.45 -6.69 -8.26
C VAL A 90 5.31 -6.82 -9.51
N GLY A 91 5.42 -5.74 -10.27
CA GLY A 91 6.41 -5.58 -11.32
C GLY A 91 7.70 -5.03 -10.74
N VAL A 92 8.82 -5.70 -11.00
CA VAL A 92 10.13 -5.27 -10.50
C VAL A 92 10.74 -4.26 -11.47
N ASP A 93 11.35 -3.19 -10.93
CA ASP A 93 12.16 -2.25 -11.73
C ASP A 93 13.28 -3.02 -12.46
N PRO A 94 13.39 -2.90 -13.81
CA PRO A 94 14.38 -3.66 -14.59
C PRO A 94 15.84 -3.36 -14.21
N ASN A 95 16.10 -2.24 -13.53
CA ASN A 95 17.43 -1.87 -13.06
C ASN A 95 17.76 -2.43 -11.67
N LYS A 96 16.87 -3.23 -11.08
CA LYS A 96 17.00 -3.76 -9.72
C LYS A 96 17.10 -5.27 -9.73
N ASN A 97 17.69 -5.82 -8.67
CA ASN A 97 17.84 -7.26 -8.52
C ASN A 97 16.48 -7.89 -8.16
N SER A 98 15.88 -8.58 -9.13
CA SER A 98 14.55 -9.20 -9.01
C SER A 98 14.46 -10.28 -7.94
N GLU A 99 15.55 -11.03 -7.71
CA GLU A 99 15.60 -12.06 -6.67
C GLU A 99 15.54 -11.44 -5.28
N LEU A 100 16.29 -10.35 -5.06
CA LEU A 100 16.28 -9.61 -3.79
C LEU A 100 14.91 -8.97 -3.53
N VAL A 101 14.30 -8.35 -4.55
CA VAL A 101 12.95 -7.78 -4.41
C VAL A 101 11.94 -8.87 -4.06
N ARG A 102 11.98 -10.01 -4.76
CA ARG A 102 11.10 -11.15 -4.48
C ARG A 102 11.31 -11.69 -3.06
N ALA A 103 12.55 -11.86 -2.62
CA ALA A 103 12.88 -12.33 -1.28
C ALA A 103 12.35 -11.40 -0.17
N ASN A 104 12.32 -10.09 -0.42
CA ASN A 104 11.79 -9.11 0.52
C ASN A 104 10.25 -9.01 0.50
N VAL A 105 9.63 -9.22 -0.65
CA VAL A 105 8.17 -9.07 -0.84
C VAL A 105 7.39 -10.32 -0.44
N MET A 106 7.91 -11.51 -0.71
CA MET A 106 7.24 -12.78 -0.37
C MET A 106 6.86 -12.97 1.11
N PRO A 107 7.73 -12.60 2.09
CA PRO A 107 7.45 -12.78 3.51
C PRO A 107 6.57 -11.67 4.11
N LEU A 108 6.07 -10.72 3.32
CA LEU A 108 5.26 -9.64 3.85
C LEU A 108 3.97 -10.17 4.51
N PRO A 109 3.56 -9.59 5.66
CA PRO A 109 2.34 -9.97 6.35
C PRO A 109 1.13 -9.69 5.47
N ARG A 110 0.06 -10.48 5.64
CA ARG A 110 -1.17 -10.37 4.85
C ARG A 110 -2.34 -10.41 5.81
N LEU A 111 -3.15 -9.34 5.83
CA LEU A 111 -4.38 -9.33 6.62
C LEU A 111 -5.40 -10.32 6.05
N SER A 112 -5.57 -10.31 4.73
CA SER A 112 -6.44 -11.25 4.02
C SER A 112 -5.70 -12.57 3.77
N SER A 113 -6.24 -13.66 4.29
CA SER A 113 -5.75 -15.02 4.04
C SER A 113 -5.90 -15.45 2.57
N LYS A 114 -6.77 -14.78 1.80
CA LYS A 114 -6.95 -15.01 0.36
C LYS A 114 -5.91 -14.30 -0.48
N CYS A 115 -5.13 -13.38 0.11
CA CYS A 115 -4.19 -12.56 -0.64
C CYS A 115 -3.01 -13.40 -1.16
N THR A 116 -2.86 -13.41 -2.48
CA THR A 116 -1.73 -14.02 -3.20
C THR A 116 -0.83 -12.93 -3.76
N ILE A 117 0.49 -13.16 -3.74
CA ILE A 117 1.47 -12.26 -4.34
C ILE A 117 1.88 -12.85 -5.67
N GLN A 118 1.76 -12.06 -6.74
CA GLN A 118 2.12 -12.42 -8.11
C GLN A 118 3.16 -11.43 -8.63
N PHE A 119 4.18 -11.93 -9.34
CA PHE A 119 5.16 -11.08 -10.01
C PHE A 119 4.77 -10.98 -11.49
N ILE A 120 4.83 -9.77 -12.04
CA ILE A 120 4.47 -9.45 -13.42
C ILE A 120 5.63 -8.79 -14.18
#